data_AF-A0ABC9BHD3-F1
#
_entry.id   AF-A0ABC9BHD3-F1
#
_cell.length_a   1.000
_cell.length_b   1.000
_cell.length_c   1.000
_cell.angle_alpha   90.00
_cell.angle_beta   90.00
_cell.angle_gamma   90.00
#
_symmetry.space_group_name_H-M   'P 1'
#
loop_
_entity.id
_entity.type
_entity.pdbx_description
1 polymer ?
#
loop_
_entity_poly.entity_id
_entity_poly.type
_entity_poly.pdbx_seq_one_letter_code
_entity_poly.pdbx_strand_id
1 'polypeptide(L)'
;MSSMLMVMAVVVLGTASTATATSGVATFYETYTPSACYGNMDMGNMVAAASDSLWNNGAVCGSCYRVKCTGAAYGGSGNPCNGNSVVVKIVDECASSDGCQSTIDLSKQAFAKIANLDAGEVKVDFNSEGCP
;
A
#
# COMPACT_ATOMS: atom_id res chain seq x y z
N MET A 1 5.04 -56.53 -32.11
CA MET A 1 3.88 -55.73 -31.64
C MET A 1 3.58 -56.16 -30.22
N SER A 2 3.92 -55.35 -29.21
CA SER A 2 3.32 -55.52 -27.88
C SER A 2 3.27 -54.15 -27.24
N SER A 3 2.05 -53.63 -27.14
CA SER A 3 1.71 -52.30 -26.66
C SER A 3 1.53 -52.39 -25.15
N MET A 4 2.38 -51.73 -24.38
CA MET A 4 2.13 -51.47 -22.97
C MET A 4 1.55 -50.05 -22.85
N LEU A 5 0.24 -49.97 -22.59
CA LEU A 5 -0.41 -48.73 -22.18
C LEU A 5 0.15 -48.31 -20.81
N MET A 6 0.85 -47.17 -20.75
CA MET A 6 1.12 -46.48 -19.49
C MET A 6 -0.09 -45.64 -19.10
N VAL A 7 -0.69 -45.96 -17.96
CA VAL A 7 -1.74 -45.17 -17.33
C VAL A 7 -1.10 -43.90 -16.73
N MET A 8 -1.28 -42.76 -17.40
CA MET A 8 -0.89 -41.45 -16.88
C MET A 8 -1.90 -41.02 -15.82
N ALA A 9 -1.57 -41.21 -14.55
CA ALA A 9 -2.27 -40.56 -13.45
C ALA A 9 -1.93 -39.05 -13.48
N VAL A 10 -2.85 -38.23 -13.99
CA VAL A 10 -2.71 -36.77 -13.99
C VAL A 10 -2.95 -36.28 -12.55
N VAL A 11 -1.86 -36.07 -11.81
CA VAL A 11 -1.90 -35.37 -10.52
C VAL A 11 -2.11 -33.89 -10.82
N VAL A 12 -3.34 -33.39 -10.63
CA VAL A 12 -3.63 -31.96 -10.70
C VAL A 12 -3.11 -31.30 -9.43
N LEU A 13 -1.85 -30.81 -9.47
CA LEU A 13 -1.32 -29.94 -8.43
C LEU A 13 -2.00 -28.57 -8.56
N GLY A 14 -2.96 -28.27 -7.68
CA GLY A 14 -3.57 -26.95 -7.59
C GLY A 14 -2.51 -25.90 -7.23
N THR A 15 -2.30 -24.92 -8.10
CA THR A 15 -1.41 -23.79 -7.83
C THR A 15 -2.08 -22.87 -6.82
N ALA A 16 -1.77 -23.03 -5.54
CA ALA A 16 -2.13 -22.06 -4.52
C ALA A 16 -1.32 -20.77 -4.78
N SER A 17 -1.97 -19.75 -5.34
CA SER A 17 -1.37 -18.42 -5.48
C SER A 17 -1.14 -17.84 -4.09
N THR A 18 0.11 -17.81 -3.64
CA THR A 18 0.50 -17.07 -2.45
C THR A 18 0.57 -15.59 -2.82
N ALA A 19 -0.46 -14.82 -2.46
CA ALA A 19 -0.40 -13.36 -2.55
C ALA A 19 0.55 -12.84 -1.46
N THR A 20 1.79 -12.52 -1.83
CA THR A 20 2.74 -11.85 -0.94
C THR A 20 2.41 -10.36 -0.90
N ALA A 21 2.02 -9.86 0.27
CA ALA A 21 1.80 -8.43 0.44
C ALA A 21 3.12 -7.65 0.32
N THR A 22 3.09 -6.49 -0.34
CA THR A 22 4.26 -5.59 -0.35
C THR A 22 4.36 -4.89 0.99
N SER A 23 5.52 -4.95 1.63
CA SER A 23 5.77 -4.21 2.87
C SER A 23 6.43 -2.86 2.59
N GLY A 24 6.15 -1.87 3.43
CA GLY A 24 6.75 -0.55 3.37
C GLY A 24 6.65 0.20 4.68
N VAL A 25 6.98 1.48 4.63
CA VAL A 25 6.82 2.44 5.72
C VAL A 25 5.73 3.44 5.32
N ALA A 26 4.82 3.75 6.24
CA ALA A 26 3.81 4.78 6.05
C ALA A 26 3.98 5.91 7.07
N THR A 27 3.85 7.14 6.60
CA THR A 27 3.73 8.38 7.39
C THR A 27 2.37 9.02 7.11
N PHE A 28 2.16 10.26 7.55
CA PHE A 28 1.03 11.04 7.07
C PHE A 28 1.33 12.52 6.82
N TYR A 29 0.51 13.12 5.95
CA TYR A 29 0.51 14.54 5.62
C TYR A 29 -0.89 15.14 5.81
N GLU A 30 -1.02 16.47 5.76
CA GLU A 30 -2.24 17.19 6.13
C GLU A 30 -2.86 18.05 5.02
N THR A 31 -2.09 18.38 3.97
CA THR A 31 -2.55 19.22 2.85
C THR A 31 -2.59 18.37 1.58
N TYR A 32 -3.78 18.15 1.01
CA TYR A 32 -3.98 17.21 -0.11
C TYR A 32 -4.12 17.89 -1.49
N THR A 33 -4.05 19.23 -1.52
CA THR A 33 -4.15 20.03 -2.75
C THR A 33 -3.16 21.20 -2.73
N PRO A 34 -2.53 21.55 -3.86
CA PRO A 34 -2.58 20.81 -5.12
C PRO A 34 -1.86 19.46 -5.00
N SER A 35 -2.38 18.44 -5.68
CA SER A 35 -1.74 17.12 -5.76
C SER A 35 -1.10 16.90 -7.13
N ALA A 36 -0.04 16.09 -7.21
CA ALA A 36 0.67 15.80 -8.44
C ALA A 36 -0.24 15.17 -9.52
N CYS A 37 -1.21 14.33 -9.13
CA CYS A 37 -2.11 13.69 -10.10
C CYS A 37 -3.26 14.59 -10.59
N TYR A 38 -3.80 15.47 -9.72
CA TYR A 38 -5.08 16.14 -9.98
C TYR A 38 -5.07 17.66 -9.77
N GLY A 39 -3.92 18.25 -9.46
CA GLY A 39 -3.81 19.68 -9.19
C GLY A 39 -4.74 20.10 -8.04
N ASN A 40 -5.52 21.16 -8.25
CA ASN A 40 -6.40 21.74 -7.22
C ASN A 40 -7.71 20.97 -6.98
N MET A 41 -7.91 19.80 -7.59
CA MET A 41 -9.12 19.01 -7.38
C MET A 41 -9.07 18.31 -6.02
N ASP A 42 -10.11 18.52 -5.20
CA ASP A 42 -10.28 17.79 -3.94
C ASP A 42 -10.71 16.34 -4.22
N MET A 43 -9.83 15.40 -3.88
CA MET A 43 -10.04 13.96 -4.03
C MET A 43 -10.50 13.28 -2.74
N GLY A 44 -10.81 14.07 -1.70
CA GLY A 44 -11.23 13.61 -0.39
C GLY A 44 -10.07 13.30 0.55
N ASN A 45 -10.38 12.58 1.63
CA ASN A 45 -9.47 12.35 2.75
C ASN A 45 -9.09 10.87 2.96
N MET A 46 -9.40 10.01 1.99
CA MET A 46 -8.93 8.61 1.95
C MET A 46 -7.94 8.48 0.77
N VAL A 47 -6.91 9.31 0.84
CA VAL A 47 -5.90 9.47 -0.20
C VAL A 47 -4.49 9.23 0.35
N ALA A 48 -3.53 9.05 -0.55
CA ALA A 48 -2.12 8.91 -0.21
C ALA A 48 -1.20 9.42 -1.33
N ALA A 49 0.04 9.73 -0.96
CA ALA A 49 1.14 10.01 -1.87
C ALA A 49 2.07 8.79 -2.01
N ALA A 50 2.53 8.52 -3.23
CA ALA A 50 3.41 7.37 -3.53
C ALA A 50 4.88 7.79 -3.53
N SER A 51 5.77 6.97 -2.96
CA SER A 51 7.23 7.17 -3.08
C SER A 51 7.70 7.12 -4.54
N ASP A 52 8.87 7.67 -4.84
CA ASP A 52 9.47 7.66 -6.19
C ASP A 52 9.39 6.28 -6.90
N SER A 53 9.65 5.20 -6.15
CA SER A 53 9.61 3.83 -6.66
C SER A 53 8.20 3.33 -7.01
N LEU A 54 7.19 3.80 -6.31
CA LEU A 54 5.78 3.46 -6.54
C LEU A 54 5.13 4.42 -7.55
N TRP A 55 5.61 5.66 -7.60
CA TRP A 55 5.08 6.73 -8.44
C TRP A 55 5.08 6.37 -9.93
N ASN A 56 6.17 5.77 -10.41
CA ASN A 56 6.32 5.31 -11.80
C ASN A 56 5.90 6.38 -12.83
N ASN A 57 6.47 7.59 -12.72
CA ASN A 57 6.13 8.75 -13.56
C ASN A 57 4.62 9.06 -13.59
N GLY A 58 3.94 8.94 -12.45
CA GLY A 58 2.51 9.19 -12.30
C GLY A 58 1.61 8.05 -12.81
N ALA A 59 2.16 6.93 -13.29
CA ALA A 59 1.35 5.80 -13.76
C ALA A 59 0.49 5.17 -12.64
N VAL A 60 0.86 5.37 -11.37
CA VAL A 60 0.08 4.90 -10.22
C VAL A 60 -1.10 5.80 -9.88
N CYS A 61 -1.20 7.01 -10.45
CA CYS A 61 -2.28 7.96 -10.19
C CYS A 61 -3.66 7.32 -10.32
N GLY A 62 -4.52 7.51 -9.31
CA GLY A 62 -5.87 6.97 -9.27
C GLY A 62 -5.98 5.49 -8.88
N SER A 63 -4.85 4.78 -8.76
CA SER A 63 -4.83 3.41 -8.25
C SER A 63 -5.18 3.40 -6.76
N CYS A 64 -5.88 2.36 -6.32
CA CYS A 64 -6.23 2.17 -4.93
C CYS A 64 -5.45 1.03 -4.28
N TYR A 65 -5.10 1.22 -3.01
CA TYR A 65 -4.36 0.26 -2.21
C TYR A 65 -5.05 0.04 -0.88
N ARG A 66 -5.19 -1.23 -0.48
CA ARG A 66 -5.48 -1.58 0.91
C ARG A 66 -4.19 -1.55 1.70
N VAL A 67 -4.16 -0.76 2.76
CA VAL A 67 -3.01 -0.55 3.64
C VAL A 67 -3.35 -1.05 5.03
N LYS A 68 -2.43 -1.78 5.66
CA LYS A 68 -2.55 -2.31 7.01
C LYS A 68 -1.28 -2.06 7.80
N CYS A 69 -1.39 -1.51 9.00
CA CYS A 69 -0.28 -1.39 9.93
C CYS A 69 0.15 -2.79 10.44
N THR A 70 1.45 -3.04 10.44
CA THR A 70 2.06 -4.32 10.87
C THR A 70 3.01 -4.17 12.05
N GLY A 71 3.37 -2.95 12.43
CA GLY A 71 4.08 -2.67 13.67
C GLY A 71 4.73 -1.30 13.70
N ALA A 72 5.55 -1.06 14.72
CA ALA A 72 6.40 0.11 14.79
C ALA A 72 7.47 0.11 13.68
N ALA A 73 7.73 1.27 13.10
CA ALA A 73 8.86 1.47 12.20
C ALA A 73 10.18 1.62 12.98
N TYR A 74 11.31 1.34 12.32
CA TYR A 74 12.69 1.55 12.80
C TYR A 74 13.02 1.16 14.25
N GLY A 75 12.37 0.10 14.78
CA GLY A 75 12.63 -0.38 16.14
C GLY A 75 11.93 0.43 17.24
N GLY A 76 10.91 1.22 16.89
CA GLY A 76 10.03 1.87 17.87
C GLY A 76 9.44 0.88 18.87
N SER A 77 9.20 1.36 20.10
CA SER A 77 8.65 0.55 21.18
C SER A 77 7.12 0.58 21.20
N GLY A 78 6.48 -0.53 21.58
CA GLY A 78 5.03 -0.66 21.64
C GLY A 78 4.38 -1.07 20.32
N ASN A 79 3.05 -1.23 20.33
CA ASN A 79 2.27 -1.51 19.13
C ASN A 79 1.46 -0.28 18.73
N PRO A 80 1.83 0.44 17.66
CA PRO A 80 1.08 1.59 17.18
C PRO A 80 -0.17 1.21 16.40
N CYS A 81 -0.28 -0.06 15.96
CA CYS A 81 -1.36 -0.52 15.10
C CYS A 81 -2.65 -0.76 15.89
N ASN A 82 -3.78 -0.38 15.30
CA ASN A 82 -5.10 -0.62 15.88
C ASN A 82 -5.81 -1.89 15.34
N GLY A 83 -5.15 -2.63 14.45
CA GLY A 83 -5.65 -3.90 13.87
C GLY A 83 -6.48 -3.76 12.60
N ASN A 84 -6.83 -2.53 12.19
CA ASN A 84 -7.66 -2.28 11.01
C ASN A 84 -6.83 -2.16 9.72
N SER A 85 -7.54 -2.04 8.60
CA SER A 85 -6.97 -1.65 7.29
C SER A 85 -7.80 -0.51 6.69
N VAL A 86 -7.20 0.22 5.77
CA VAL A 86 -7.85 1.32 5.03
C VAL A 86 -7.57 1.16 3.55
N VAL A 87 -8.54 1.51 2.69
CA VAL A 87 -8.31 1.63 1.25
C VAL A 87 -8.10 3.11 0.93
N VAL A 88 -7.00 3.42 0.26
CA VAL A 88 -6.65 4.79 -0.15
C VAL A 88 -6.43 4.87 -1.65
N LYS A 89 -6.73 6.03 -2.23
CA LYS A 89 -6.39 6.36 -3.62
C LYS A 89 -5.06 7.11 -3.68
N ILE A 90 -4.18 6.74 -4.59
CA ILE A 90 -2.95 7.50 -4.84
C ILE A 90 -3.29 8.75 -5.64
N VAL A 91 -3.01 9.92 -5.07
CA VAL A 91 -3.31 11.22 -5.68
C VAL A 91 -2.07 12.10 -5.82
N ASP A 92 -0.98 11.75 -5.15
CA ASP A 92 0.19 12.61 -5.05
C ASP A 92 1.51 11.83 -5.07
N GLU A 93 2.62 12.55 -5.15
CA GLU A 93 3.98 12.02 -5.10
C GLU A 93 4.65 12.42 -3.77
N CYS A 94 5.13 11.42 -3.03
CA CYS A 94 6.04 11.60 -1.89
C CYS A 94 7.47 11.63 -2.47
N ALA A 95 7.84 12.78 -3.04
CA ALA A 95 9.10 12.93 -3.75
C ALA A 95 10.29 12.95 -2.78
N SER A 96 11.30 12.11 -3.03
CA SER A 96 12.51 12.11 -2.19
C SER A 96 13.31 13.42 -2.30
N SER A 97 13.18 14.14 -3.42
CA SER A 97 13.75 15.48 -3.60
C SER A 97 13.23 16.51 -2.60
N ASP A 98 12.02 16.29 -2.08
CA ASP A 98 11.35 17.16 -1.12
C ASP A 98 11.55 16.66 0.33
N GLY A 99 12.38 15.62 0.51
CA GLY A 99 12.70 15.02 1.80
C GLY A 99 11.71 13.95 2.27
N CYS A 100 10.78 13.52 1.42
CA CYS A 100 9.82 12.47 1.77
C CYS A 100 10.50 11.08 1.70
N GLN A 101 10.39 10.29 2.77
CA GLN A 101 11.09 8.99 2.90
C GLN A 101 10.17 7.79 3.08
N SER A 102 8.86 8.00 3.15
CA SER A 102 7.88 6.92 3.29
C SER A 102 7.65 6.21 1.97
N THR A 103 7.19 4.95 2.02
CA THR A 103 6.75 4.19 0.83
C THR A 103 5.37 4.64 0.37
N ILE A 104 4.50 4.94 1.34
CA ILE A 104 3.15 5.47 1.12
C ILE A 104 2.86 6.52 2.20
N ASP A 105 2.74 7.78 1.80
CA ASP A 105 2.40 8.86 2.73
C ASP A 105 0.89 9.01 2.78
N LEU A 106 0.26 8.65 3.89
CA LEU A 106 -1.19 8.60 3.99
C LEU A 106 -1.76 9.98 4.30
N SER A 107 -2.98 10.25 3.86
CA SER A 107 -3.78 11.31 4.52
C SER A 107 -3.88 11.03 6.02
N LYS A 108 -3.84 12.07 6.86
CA LYS A 108 -3.98 11.97 8.32
C LYS A 108 -5.19 11.12 8.75
N GLN A 109 -6.33 11.26 8.06
CA GLN A 109 -7.53 10.50 8.33
C GLN A 109 -7.36 9.01 7.99
N ALA A 110 -6.68 8.67 6.89
CA ALA A 110 -6.37 7.29 6.54
C ALA A 110 -5.35 6.66 7.51
N PHE A 111 -4.31 7.39 7.91
CA PHE A 111 -3.35 6.91 8.90
C PHE A 111 -4.02 6.59 10.24
N ALA A 112 -4.88 7.50 10.73
CA ALA A 112 -5.64 7.30 11.96
C ALA A 112 -6.58 6.07 11.90
N LYS A 113 -6.92 5.57 10.71
CA LYS A 113 -7.66 4.31 10.57
C LYS A 113 -6.81 3.09 10.89
N ILE A 114 -5.49 3.12 10.76
CA ILE A 114 -4.62 1.94 10.94
C ILE A 114 -3.68 2.03 12.13
N ALA A 115 -3.36 3.23 12.61
CA ALA A 115 -2.39 3.44 13.69
C ALA A 115 -2.69 4.69 14.54
N ASN A 116 -2.09 4.76 15.73
CA ASN A 116 -2.09 5.98 16.54
C ASN A 116 -1.23 7.06 15.86
N LEU A 117 -1.79 8.26 15.70
CA LEU A 117 -1.11 9.43 15.12
C LEU A 117 0.18 9.80 15.87
N ASP A 118 0.27 9.53 17.18
CA ASP A 118 1.48 9.81 17.98
C ASP A 118 2.69 9.01 17.50
N ALA A 119 2.48 7.90 16.79
CA ALA A 119 3.57 7.14 16.21
C ALA A 119 4.28 7.91 15.09
N GLY A 120 3.56 8.78 14.37
CA GLY A 120 4.04 9.53 13.19
C GLY A 120 4.29 8.64 11.95
N GLU A 121 4.79 7.44 12.19
CA GLU A 121 5.25 6.51 11.18
C GLU A 121 5.09 5.06 11.65
N VAL A 122 4.70 4.17 10.74
CA VAL A 122 4.50 2.75 11.02
C VAL A 122 4.97 1.86 9.88
N LYS A 123 5.32 0.61 10.21
CA LYS A 123 5.48 -0.42 9.19
C LYS A 123 4.10 -0.82 8.67
N VAL A 124 3.96 -0.96 7.36
CA VAL A 124 2.72 -1.36 6.71
C VAL A 124 2.93 -2.50 5.73
N ASP A 125 1.86 -3.25 5.51
CA ASP A 125 1.67 -4.05 4.30
C ASP A 125 0.61 -3.38 3.43
N PHE A 126 0.80 -3.39 2.12
CA PHE A 126 -0.14 -2.83 1.16
C PHE A 126 -0.25 -3.67 -0.12
N ASN A 127 -1.44 -3.67 -0.71
CA ASN A 127 -1.75 -4.37 -1.96
C ASN A 127 -2.72 -3.57 -2.80
N SER A 128 -2.62 -3.69 -4.13
CA SER A 128 -3.59 -3.09 -5.03
C SER A 128 -4.98 -3.68 -4.79
N GLU A 129 -5.99 -2.81 -4.81
CA GLU A 129 -7.40 -3.17 -4.70
C GLU A 129 -8.24 -2.19 -5.55
N GLY A 130 -9.49 -2.56 -5.84
CA GLY A 130 -10.44 -1.63 -6.43
C GLY A 130 -10.73 -0.44 -5.51
N CYS A 131 -10.91 0.73 -6.11
CA CYS A 131 -11.44 1.88 -5.38
C CYS A 131 -12.91 1.65 -5.01
N PRO A 132 -13.36 2.11 -3.82
CA PRO A 132 -14.77 2.11 -3.46
C PRO A 132 -15.61 3.06 -4.33
#